data_AF-A0A933LW00-F1
#
_entry.id   AF-A0A933LW00-F1
#
_cell.length_a   1.000
_cell.length_b   1.000
_cell.length_c   1.000
_cell.angle_alpha   90.00
_cell.angle_beta   90.00
_cell.angle_gamma   90.00
#
_symmetry.space_group_name_H-M   'P 1'
#
loop_
_entity.id
_entity.type
_entity.pdbx_description
1 polymer ?
#
loop_
_entity_poly.entity_id
_entity_poly.type
_entity_poly.pdbx_seq_one_letter_code
_entity_poly.pdbx_strand_id
1 'polypeptide(L)'
;MPISTRCGCGFILSVPDSAAGSTVVCPRCAGFVPVMPGAPRRRRRWVLPVVLGGALLALAGVAAFWAIVRDPFEPTPAEGLPEKRAACREAFSAERLAASAKWSGRDAAVEKTLRDIVRADEKGDGTAFSAGFQTKRTWTDVKSLAGMDPVSGVLGGLAFPIEAKNALREETEKRDRDPEDIWVEVHLLDVRAIEEREEVVASLVVTNRAGGENRMRFWLISEDGRWSVFDWEMVETGWRYTRFAAALSDLSVPGQDAILQAMEDVARAHERADAGDVAAARRAVEKARTARPTGWALAHVEVARGYVEIAAGENEQGILALDAALKAWEDYPLAHYWKAEALSRLGKNEEALREVLEYLDGAGDTAGGWYLAGLCREALSKVEEAKADYRLGTQCEPENPACGLELARLSIQTGDVSGGFAALLSVYPKIADEDVDGWFESAAIWLRNAGAYGELSEWAKLHRDRRLDDPDSYYYSAIAATESGDQDRALSEFDLGMAAAPEEERIFYRQWLSLVSVRRGEFDRAIEHANAVLAEDDTSDDATLYRAMAYSGRGEHEAALSDLRALLTRNPDALTWVEEAPELESLRTQDGYKKLLDDLPAWEDGSGSGEDG
;
A
#
# COMPACT_ATOMS: atom_id res chain seq x y z
N MET A 1 5.72 -9.47 -19.94
CA MET A 1 6.37 -10.73 -20.38
C MET A 1 5.88 -11.79 -19.41
N PRO A 2 5.54 -13.02 -19.83
CA PRO A 2 5.03 -14.02 -18.89
C PRO A 2 5.97 -14.18 -17.69
N ILE A 3 5.41 -14.14 -16.48
CA ILE A 3 6.16 -14.25 -15.23
C ILE A 3 6.50 -15.72 -15.04
N SER A 4 7.79 -16.04 -14.94
CA SER A 4 8.24 -17.41 -14.64
C SER A 4 8.39 -17.60 -13.14
N THR A 5 7.56 -18.43 -12.52
CA THR A 5 7.66 -18.78 -11.09
C THR A 5 7.92 -20.28 -10.90
N ARG A 6 8.63 -20.65 -9.84
CA ARG A 6 9.09 -22.02 -9.59
C ARG A 6 8.38 -22.60 -8.36
N CYS A 7 7.63 -23.68 -8.56
CA CYS A 7 6.97 -24.41 -7.50
C CYS A 7 7.99 -25.21 -6.65
N GLY A 8 7.66 -25.49 -5.39
CA GLY A 8 8.47 -26.34 -4.50
C GLY A 8 8.72 -27.76 -5.03
N CYS A 9 7.86 -28.27 -5.93
CA CYS A 9 8.06 -29.54 -6.64
C CYS A 9 9.02 -29.46 -7.84
N GLY A 10 9.66 -28.30 -8.06
CA GLY A 10 10.64 -28.07 -9.12
C GLY A 10 10.07 -27.67 -10.50
N PHE A 11 8.73 -27.64 -10.65
CA PHE A 11 8.03 -27.25 -11.88
C PHE A 11 8.05 -25.73 -12.09
N ILE A 12 8.34 -25.28 -13.32
CA ILE A 12 8.41 -23.86 -13.69
C ILE A 12 7.09 -23.50 -14.40
N LEU A 13 6.30 -22.61 -13.79
CA LEU A 13 5.08 -22.07 -14.37
C LEU A 13 5.37 -20.78 -15.11
N SER A 14 4.85 -20.64 -16.33
CA SER A 14 4.74 -19.35 -17.03
C SER A 14 3.31 -18.84 -16.86
N VAL A 15 3.14 -17.72 -16.16
CA VAL A 15 1.84 -17.16 -15.80
C VAL A 15 1.65 -15.80 -16.48
N PRO A 16 0.45 -15.42 -16.93
CA PRO A 16 0.20 -14.10 -17.51
C PRO A 16 0.49 -12.99 -16.49
N ASP A 17 0.88 -11.79 -16.96
CA ASP A 17 1.15 -10.63 -16.07
C ASP A 17 -0.08 -10.26 -15.21
N SER A 18 -1.31 -10.63 -15.62
CA SER A 18 -2.54 -10.41 -14.84
C SER A 18 -2.64 -11.28 -13.58
N ALA A 19 -1.87 -12.36 -13.47
CA ALA A 19 -1.82 -13.21 -12.27
C ALA A 19 -0.85 -12.68 -11.21
N ALA A 20 -0.22 -11.53 -11.43
CA ALA A 20 0.64 -10.83 -10.48
C ALA A 20 -0.12 -10.52 -9.17
N GLY A 21 0.35 -11.03 -8.03
CA GLY A 21 -0.32 -10.84 -6.73
C GLY A 21 -1.28 -11.95 -6.35
N SER A 22 -1.54 -12.89 -7.27
CA SER A 22 -2.37 -14.06 -7.01
C SER A 22 -1.54 -15.25 -6.51
N THR A 23 -2.23 -16.24 -5.97
CA THR A 23 -1.65 -17.55 -5.69
C THR A 23 -2.19 -18.52 -6.73
N VAL A 24 -1.35 -18.98 -7.64
CA VAL A 24 -1.76 -19.97 -8.64
C VAL A 24 -1.47 -21.37 -8.17
N VAL A 25 -2.40 -22.26 -8.46
CA VAL A 25 -2.29 -23.67 -8.14
C VAL A 25 -1.32 -24.31 -9.13
N CYS A 26 -0.24 -24.91 -8.63
CA CYS A 26 0.66 -25.68 -9.48
C CYS A 26 -0.12 -26.85 -10.08
N PRO A 27 -0.28 -26.94 -11.42
CA PRO A 27 -1.07 -28.00 -12.05
C PRO A 27 -0.44 -29.38 -11.83
N ARG A 28 0.82 -29.44 -11.40
CA ARG A 28 1.54 -30.68 -11.14
C ARG A 28 1.35 -31.25 -9.73
N CYS A 29 1.14 -30.41 -8.72
CA CYS A 29 1.12 -30.89 -7.34
C CYS A 29 0.03 -30.25 -6.48
N ALA A 30 -0.87 -29.48 -7.10
CA ALA A 30 -1.87 -28.65 -6.45
C ALA A 30 -1.30 -27.67 -5.39
N GLY A 31 0.02 -27.51 -5.34
CA GLY A 31 0.71 -26.67 -4.38
C GLY A 31 0.54 -25.20 -4.75
N PHE A 32 0.18 -24.39 -3.76
CA PHE A 32 0.04 -22.95 -3.91
C PHE A 32 1.39 -22.31 -4.23
N VAL A 33 1.50 -21.69 -5.40
CA VAL A 33 2.67 -20.94 -5.82
C VAL A 33 2.30 -19.46 -5.81
N PRO A 34 2.79 -18.68 -4.84
CA PRO A 34 2.57 -17.24 -4.85
C PRO A 34 3.25 -16.65 -6.10
N VAL A 35 2.45 -16.03 -6.96
CA VAL A 35 2.97 -15.22 -8.06
C VAL A 35 3.17 -13.84 -7.49
N MET A 36 4.41 -13.60 -7.07
CA MET A 36 4.81 -12.29 -6.56
C MET A 36 4.38 -11.24 -7.58
N PRO A 37 3.54 -10.26 -7.18
CA PRO A 37 3.20 -9.20 -8.08
C PRO A 37 4.49 -8.46 -8.43
N GLY A 38 4.74 -8.26 -9.72
CA GLY A 38 5.53 -7.09 -10.10
C GLY A 38 4.84 -5.90 -9.46
N ALA A 39 5.60 -5.07 -8.72
CA ALA A 39 5.06 -3.96 -7.93
C ALA A 39 3.90 -3.27 -8.67
N PRO A 40 2.73 -3.09 -8.03
CA PRO A 40 1.50 -2.69 -8.71
C PRO A 40 1.75 -1.46 -9.58
N ARG A 41 1.56 -1.61 -10.90
CA ARG A 41 1.59 -0.52 -11.88
C ARG A 41 0.26 0.25 -11.88
N ARG A 42 -0.24 0.64 -10.71
CA ARG A 42 -1.04 1.87 -10.64
C ARG A 42 -0.05 2.98 -10.41
N ARG A 43 -0.21 4.09 -11.13
CA ARG A 43 0.48 5.36 -10.84
C ARG A 43 0.45 5.53 -9.32
N ARG A 44 1.58 5.33 -8.65
CA ARG A 44 1.80 5.75 -7.26
C ARG A 44 1.60 7.26 -7.31
N ARG A 45 0.36 7.69 -7.13
CA ARG A 45 -0.05 9.10 -7.21
C ARG A 45 0.43 9.88 -5.99
N TRP A 46 1.22 9.24 -5.13
CA TRP A 46 1.80 9.80 -3.91
C TRP A 46 2.98 10.73 -4.17
N VAL A 47 3.71 10.59 -5.30
CA VAL A 47 4.95 11.38 -5.47
C VAL A 47 4.86 12.48 -6.52
N LEU A 48 3.96 12.37 -7.51
CA LEU A 48 3.93 13.33 -8.63
C LEU A 48 3.05 14.58 -8.44
N PRO A 49 1.88 14.53 -7.78
CA PRO A 49 1.15 15.75 -7.45
C PRO A 49 1.71 16.43 -6.20
N VAL A 50 2.34 15.71 -5.27
CA VAL A 50 2.74 16.27 -3.97
C VAL A 50 4.01 17.15 -4.05
N VAL A 51 4.85 16.97 -5.09
CA VAL A 51 5.93 17.93 -5.41
C VAL A 51 5.37 19.26 -5.93
N LEU A 52 4.11 19.31 -6.38
CA LEU A 52 3.47 20.51 -6.93
C LEU A 52 2.29 21.03 -6.10
N GLY A 53 1.65 20.22 -5.25
CA GLY A 53 0.42 20.56 -4.49
C GLY A 53 0.65 21.36 -3.20
N GLY A 54 1.90 21.67 -2.87
CA GLY A 54 2.28 22.67 -1.85
C GLY A 54 2.56 24.03 -2.45
N ALA A 55 1.98 24.36 -3.60
CA ALA A 55 2.44 25.46 -4.44
C ALA A 55 2.34 26.81 -3.73
N LEU A 56 1.31 27.06 -2.90
CA LEU A 56 1.13 28.38 -2.28
C LEU A 56 2.27 28.81 -1.34
N LEU A 57 2.66 27.96 -0.39
CA LEU A 57 3.73 28.29 0.57
C LEU A 57 5.13 28.07 -0.01
N ALA A 58 5.31 27.06 -0.87
CA ALA A 58 6.57 26.81 -1.55
C ALA A 58 6.86 27.89 -2.62
N LEU A 59 5.88 28.26 -3.46
CA LEU A 59 6.03 29.30 -4.48
C LEU A 59 6.07 30.70 -3.87
N ALA A 60 5.26 31.03 -2.85
CA ALA A 60 5.37 32.33 -2.18
C ALA A 60 6.70 32.47 -1.42
N GLY A 61 7.17 31.39 -0.79
CA GLY A 61 8.47 31.35 -0.13
C GLY A 61 9.65 31.47 -1.11
N VAL A 62 9.60 30.75 -2.23
CA VAL A 62 10.61 30.83 -3.30
C VAL A 62 10.57 32.18 -4.01
N ALA A 63 9.38 32.73 -4.30
CA ALA A 63 9.23 34.04 -4.94
C ALA A 63 9.68 35.19 -4.04
N ALA A 64 9.33 35.16 -2.74
CA ALA A 64 9.85 36.11 -1.75
C ALA A 64 11.37 36.02 -1.63
N PHE A 65 11.91 34.79 -1.56
CA PHE A 65 13.34 34.57 -1.52
C PHE A 65 14.04 35.12 -2.78
N TRP A 66 13.52 34.86 -3.98
CA TRP A 66 14.08 35.38 -5.24
C TRP A 66 13.93 36.89 -5.41
N ALA A 67 12.91 37.52 -4.81
CA ALA A 67 12.77 38.98 -4.79
C ALA A 67 13.91 39.65 -4.01
N ILE A 68 14.37 39.02 -2.92
CA ILE A 68 15.40 39.52 -2.00
C ILE A 68 16.80 39.27 -2.55
N VAL A 69 17.02 38.10 -3.14
CA VAL A 69 18.33 37.64 -3.63
C VAL A 69 18.73 38.29 -4.95
N ARG A 70 17.79 38.95 -5.64
CA ARG A 70 18.06 39.74 -6.85
C ARG A 70 18.90 40.99 -6.59
N ASP A 71 19.00 41.47 -5.35
CA ASP A 71 19.92 42.53 -4.97
C ASP A 71 21.26 41.91 -4.54
N PRO A 72 22.42 42.40 -5.04
CA PRO A 72 23.71 41.77 -4.80
C PRO A 72 24.12 41.94 -3.34
N PHE A 73 23.76 40.95 -2.52
CA PHE A 73 24.27 40.81 -1.17
C PHE A 73 25.67 40.20 -1.26
N GLU A 74 26.69 40.92 -0.80
CA GLU A 74 27.98 40.31 -0.44
C GLU A 74 27.88 39.84 1.01
N PRO A 75 27.57 38.56 1.30
CA PRO A 75 27.68 38.08 2.66
C PRO A 75 29.16 38.03 3.03
N THR A 76 29.47 38.60 4.17
CA THR A 76 30.79 38.47 4.79
C THR A 76 30.91 37.06 5.33
N PRO A 77 31.95 36.27 4.95
CA PRO A 77 32.13 34.92 5.47
C PRO A 77 32.28 34.99 7.00
N ALA A 78 31.36 34.38 7.74
CA ALA A 78 31.50 34.28 9.18
C ALA A 78 32.67 33.34 9.52
N GLU A 79 33.63 33.81 10.33
CA GLU A 79 34.65 32.94 10.93
C GLU A 79 33.96 31.83 11.77
N GLY A 80 34.49 30.60 11.68
CA GLY A 80 33.94 29.44 12.37
C GLY A 80 32.63 28.88 11.79
N LEU A 81 32.26 29.24 10.55
CA LEU A 81 31.04 28.76 9.87
C LEU A 81 30.80 27.24 10.00
N PRO A 82 31.80 26.35 9.84
CA PRO A 82 31.59 24.91 9.97
C PRO A 82 31.20 24.48 11.38
N GLU A 83 31.78 25.10 12.41
CA GLU A 83 31.52 24.84 13.83
C GLU A 83 30.15 25.39 14.25
N LYS A 84 29.81 26.60 13.80
CA LYS A 84 28.47 27.21 13.99
C LYS A 84 27.38 26.37 13.32
N ARG A 85 27.63 25.88 12.09
CA ARG A 85 26.73 24.95 11.38
C ARG A 85 26.59 23.61 12.10
N ALA A 86 27.65 23.07 12.71
CA ALA A 86 27.59 21.85 13.51
C ALA A 86 26.75 22.05 14.78
N ALA A 87 26.98 23.14 15.52
CA ALA A 87 26.21 23.49 16.72
C ALA A 87 24.72 23.75 16.42
N CYS A 88 24.39 24.44 15.33
CA CYS A 88 22.99 24.63 14.90
C CYS A 88 22.33 23.32 14.44
N ARG A 89 23.08 22.36 13.89
CA ARG A 89 22.54 21.05 13.52
C ARG A 89 22.21 20.22 14.77
N GLU A 90 23.09 20.22 15.76
CA GLU A 90 22.94 19.48 17.03
C GLU A 90 21.85 20.08 17.94
N ALA A 91 21.73 21.42 17.99
CA ALA A 91 20.70 22.09 18.79
C ALA A 91 19.26 21.82 18.28
N PHE A 92 19.09 21.48 17.00
CA PHE A 92 17.78 21.28 16.39
C PHE A 92 17.41 19.80 16.17
N SER A 93 18.37 18.89 16.00
CA SER A 93 18.06 17.44 16.11
C SER A 93 17.53 17.11 17.52
N ALA A 94 17.94 17.89 18.52
CA ALA A 94 17.40 17.84 19.87
C ALA A 94 15.97 18.41 20.04
N GLU A 95 15.41 19.17 19.09
CA GLU A 95 14.04 19.72 19.24
C GLU A 95 12.97 18.63 19.16
N ARG A 96 13.22 17.52 18.44
CA ARG A 96 12.35 16.33 18.48
C ARG A 96 12.43 15.63 19.84
N LEU A 97 13.60 15.66 20.49
CA LEU A 97 13.82 15.09 21.83
C LEU A 97 13.21 15.93 22.96
N ALA A 98 13.03 17.24 22.76
CA ALA A 98 12.41 18.15 23.73
C ALA A 98 10.86 18.17 23.68
N ALA A 99 10.25 17.52 22.68
CA ALA A 99 8.81 17.32 22.59
C ALA A 99 8.39 16.10 23.43
N SER A 100 8.50 16.22 24.75
CA SER A 100 8.48 15.08 25.67
C SER A 100 7.08 14.65 26.15
N ALA A 101 6.05 15.48 25.95
CA ALA A 101 4.70 15.22 26.49
C ALA A 101 3.58 15.80 25.62
N LYS A 102 2.49 15.04 25.49
CA LYS A 102 1.22 15.51 24.92
C LYS A 102 0.74 16.73 25.69
N TRP A 103 0.60 17.86 25.02
CA TRP A 103 0.24 19.12 25.65
C TRP A 103 -1.27 19.15 25.93
N SER A 104 -1.67 19.41 27.19
CA SER A 104 -3.08 19.49 27.59
C SER A 104 -3.55 20.93 27.85
N GLY A 105 -2.68 21.91 27.58
CA GLY A 105 -2.72 23.23 28.20
C GLY A 105 -3.51 24.32 27.49
N ARG A 106 -3.83 24.21 26.18
CA ARG A 106 -4.61 25.22 25.42
C ARG A 106 -4.84 24.82 23.92
N ASP A 107 -5.09 23.56 23.59
CA ASP A 107 -5.24 23.07 22.20
C ASP A 107 -6.23 23.90 21.37
N ALA A 108 -7.32 24.34 21.99
CA ALA A 108 -8.35 25.15 21.34
C ALA A 108 -7.82 26.50 20.78
N ALA A 109 -6.75 27.08 21.35
CA ALA A 109 -6.18 28.33 20.85
C ALA A 109 -5.27 28.11 19.63
N VAL A 110 -4.54 27.00 19.60
CA VAL A 110 -3.74 26.56 18.44
C VAL A 110 -4.70 26.19 17.31
N GLU A 111 -5.68 25.35 17.60
CA GLU A 111 -6.69 24.92 16.63
C GLU A 111 -7.46 26.12 16.03
N LYS A 112 -7.88 27.06 16.88
CA LYS A 112 -8.51 28.30 16.40
C LYS A 112 -7.61 29.06 15.43
N THR A 113 -6.33 29.20 15.76
CA THR A 113 -5.36 29.91 14.91
C THR A 113 -5.24 29.23 13.54
N LEU A 114 -5.12 27.90 13.52
CA LEU A 114 -5.04 27.13 12.28
C LEU A 114 -6.33 27.25 11.45
N ARG A 115 -7.51 27.16 12.09
CA ARG A 115 -8.80 27.35 11.42
C ARG A 115 -8.94 28.77 10.86
N ASP A 116 -8.44 29.78 11.56
CA ASP A 116 -8.48 31.17 11.09
C ASP A 116 -7.56 31.37 9.86
N ILE A 117 -6.39 30.71 9.82
CA ILE A 117 -5.51 30.68 8.65
C ILE A 117 -6.22 30.05 7.44
N VAL A 118 -6.79 28.86 7.59
CA VAL A 118 -7.49 28.17 6.49
C VAL A 118 -8.69 28.97 6.00
N ARG A 119 -9.49 29.55 6.89
CA ARG A 119 -10.62 30.43 6.52
C ARG A 119 -10.17 31.66 5.75
N ALA A 120 -9.01 32.22 6.08
CA ALA A 120 -8.46 33.34 5.35
C ALA A 120 -8.03 32.92 3.94
N ASP A 121 -7.38 31.76 3.81
CA ASP A 121 -6.97 31.24 2.52
C ASP A 121 -8.16 30.92 1.61
N GLU A 122 -9.18 30.24 2.14
CA GLU A 122 -10.41 29.90 1.42
C GLU A 122 -11.07 31.15 0.82
N LYS A 123 -11.12 32.25 1.58
CA LYS A 123 -11.72 33.53 1.19
C LYS A 123 -10.84 34.36 0.26
N GLY A 124 -9.58 33.98 0.06
CA GLY A 124 -8.59 34.82 -0.61
C GLY A 124 -8.25 36.09 0.18
N ASP A 125 -8.39 36.07 1.51
CA ASP A 125 -7.99 37.18 2.39
C ASP A 125 -6.51 37.07 2.72
N GLY A 126 -5.65 37.52 1.82
CA GLY A 126 -4.19 37.46 1.99
C GLY A 126 -3.68 38.26 3.19
N THR A 127 -4.42 39.28 3.62
CA THR A 127 -4.04 40.07 4.81
C THR A 127 -4.26 39.26 6.09
N ALA A 128 -5.41 38.61 6.23
CA ALA A 128 -5.68 37.73 7.37
C ALA A 128 -4.78 36.47 7.32
N PHE A 129 -4.56 35.89 6.14
CA PHE A 129 -3.73 34.71 5.95
C PHE A 129 -2.29 34.96 6.38
N SER A 130 -1.65 35.97 5.80
CA SER A 130 -0.26 36.33 6.12
C SER A 130 -0.06 36.77 7.58
N ALA A 131 -1.12 37.24 8.26
CA ALA A 131 -1.09 37.56 9.68
C ALA A 131 -1.03 36.33 10.61
N GLY A 132 -1.31 35.13 10.11
CA GLY A 132 -1.13 33.86 10.82
C GLY A 132 0.32 33.39 10.90
N PHE A 133 1.23 34.03 10.15
CA PHE A 133 2.64 33.62 10.05
C PHE A 133 3.60 34.63 10.71
N GLN A 134 4.59 34.12 11.42
CA GLN A 134 5.63 34.91 12.10
C GLN A 134 6.93 34.97 11.29
N THR A 135 6.89 35.69 10.17
CA THR A 135 7.99 35.76 9.18
C THR A 135 9.30 36.30 9.76
N LYS A 136 9.25 37.11 10.82
CA LYS A 136 10.45 37.58 11.54
C LYS A 136 11.16 36.45 12.28
N ARG A 137 10.40 35.58 12.94
CA ARG A 137 10.93 34.38 13.61
C ARG A 137 11.49 33.44 12.56
N THR A 138 10.73 33.17 11.49
CA THR A 138 11.18 32.35 10.35
C THR A 138 12.54 32.82 9.81
N TRP A 139 12.70 34.12 9.57
CA TRP A 139 13.98 34.67 9.09
C TRP A 139 15.13 34.52 10.09
N THR A 140 14.83 34.62 11.38
CA THR A 140 15.82 34.42 12.44
C THR A 140 16.34 32.99 12.40
N ASP A 141 15.45 32.02 12.23
CA ASP A 141 15.84 30.61 12.11
C ASP A 141 16.60 30.35 10.80
N VAL A 142 16.12 30.83 9.65
CA VAL A 142 16.82 30.68 8.36
C VAL A 142 18.26 31.21 8.44
N LYS A 143 18.48 32.39 9.01
CA LYS A 143 19.83 32.96 9.18
C LYS A 143 20.70 32.12 10.12
N SER A 144 20.13 31.68 11.24
CA SER A 144 20.82 30.82 12.20
C SER A 144 21.30 29.53 11.51
N LEU A 145 20.41 28.90 10.75
CA LEU A 145 20.68 27.66 10.02
C LEU A 145 21.66 27.82 8.86
N ALA A 146 21.61 28.95 8.17
CA ALA A 146 22.57 29.28 7.11
C ALA A 146 23.97 29.66 7.65
N GLY A 147 24.09 29.95 8.95
CA GLY A 147 25.30 30.47 9.58
C GLY A 147 25.58 31.94 9.25
N MET A 148 24.54 32.71 8.89
CA MET A 148 24.65 34.12 8.53
C MET A 148 24.84 35.00 9.77
N ASP A 149 25.78 35.95 9.69
CA ASP A 149 25.97 36.94 10.75
C ASP A 149 24.79 37.93 10.80
N PRO A 150 24.17 38.20 11.97
CA PRO A 150 23.04 39.13 12.11
C PRO A 150 23.27 40.58 11.61
N VAL A 151 24.50 40.97 11.26
CA VAL A 151 24.87 42.38 11.00
C VAL A 151 25.13 42.74 9.53
N SER A 152 25.13 41.79 8.58
CA SER A 152 25.22 42.17 7.15
C SER A 152 23.87 42.75 6.68
N GLY A 153 23.78 44.08 6.65
CA GLY A 153 22.69 44.87 6.07
C GLY A 153 21.42 45.02 6.93
N VAL A 154 21.37 46.08 7.74
CA VAL A 154 20.16 46.51 8.51
C VAL A 154 18.90 46.60 7.62
N LEU A 155 19.06 46.90 6.32
CA LEU A 155 17.97 46.96 5.35
C LEU A 155 17.52 45.57 4.86
N GLY A 156 18.44 44.64 4.58
CA GLY A 156 18.11 43.27 4.17
C GLY A 156 17.49 42.44 5.30
N GLY A 157 17.88 42.70 6.55
CA GLY A 157 17.29 42.08 7.75
C GLY A 157 15.84 42.49 8.03
N LEU A 158 15.41 43.66 7.54
CA LEU A 158 14.04 44.17 7.64
C LEU A 158 13.20 43.87 6.40
N ALA A 159 13.82 43.76 5.22
CA ALA A 159 13.15 43.49 3.96
C ALA A 159 12.54 42.07 3.90
N PHE A 160 13.28 41.03 4.33
CA PHE A 160 12.80 39.64 4.21
C PHE A 160 11.45 39.40 4.91
N PRO A 161 11.26 39.74 6.21
CA PRO A 161 9.98 39.47 6.86
C PRO A 161 8.80 40.20 6.22
N ILE A 162 9.05 41.37 5.62
CA ILE A 162 8.04 42.18 4.92
C ILE A 162 7.72 41.53 3.57
N GLU A 163 8.73 41.18 2.79
CA GLU A 163 8.57 40.58 1.46
C GLU A 163 7.96 39.18 1.53
N ALA A 164 8.38 38.34 2.48
CA ALA A 164 7.75 37.05 2.73
C ALA A 164 6.26 37.21 3.07
N LYS A 165 5.91 38.21 3.89
CA LYS A 165 4.52 38.48 4.26
C LYS A 165 3.70 39.01 3.08
N ASN A 166 4.31 39.85 2.24
CA ASN A 166 3.69 40.34 1.00
C ASN A 166 3.49 39.21 -0.01
N ALA A 167 4.46 38.32 -0.20
CA ALA A 167 4.34 37.20 -1.11
C ALA A 167 3.22 36.24 -0.68
N LEU A 168 3.14 35.90 0.61
CA LEU A 168 2.01 35.12 1.15
C LEU A 168 0.67 35.79 0.84
N ARG A 169 0.59 37.10 1.03
CA ARG A 169 -0.62 37.87 0.76
C ARG A 169 -0.97 37.88 -0.73
N GLU A 170 -0.02 38.20 -1.59
CA GLU A 170 -0.21 38.29 -3.04
C GLU A 170 -0.63 36.94 -3.62
N GLU A 171 0.01 35.86 -3.19
CA GLU A 171 -0.31 34.51 -3.64
C GLU A 171 -1.75 34.13 -3.26
N THR A 172 -2.17 34.40 -2.02
CA THR A 172 -3.55 34.15 -1.55
C THR A 172 -4.60 35.04 -2.25
N GLU A 173 -4.25 36.28 -2.62
CA GLU A 173 -5.17 37.22 -3.29
C GLU A 173 -5.30 36.97 -4.81
N LYS A 174 -4.52 36.04 -5.40
CA LYS A 174 -4.65 35.67 -6.81
C LYS A 174 -6.05 35.16 -7.12
N ARG A 175 -6.63 35.67 -8.21
CA ARG A 175 -7.99 35.30 -8.68
C ARG A 175 -8.05 33.92 -9.33
N ASP A 176 -7.01 33.53 -10.06
CA ASP A 176 -6.96 32.30 -10.86
C ASP A 176 -6.10 31.22 -10.17
N ARG A 177 -6.28 31.05 -8.86
CA ARG A 177 -5.59 29.99 -8.10
C ARG A 177 -6.12 28.61 -8.47
N ASP A 178 -5.21 27.63 -8.51
CA ASP A 178 -5.58 26.23 -8.66
C ASP A 178 -6.42 25.79 -7.45
N PRO A 179 -7.56 25.09 -7.64
CA PRO A 179 -8.31 24.51 -6.53
C PRO A 179 -7.47 23.60 -5.61
N GLU A 180 -6.41 22.95 -6.11
CA GLU A 180 -5.51 22.14 -5.30
C GLU A 180 -4.68 22.96 -4.30
N ASP A 181 -4.48 24.25 -4.58
CA ASP A 181 -3.69 25.16 -3.75
C ASP A 181 -4.51 25.81 -2.63
N ILE A 182 -5.85 25.89 -2.77
CA ILE A 182 -6.70 26.63 -1.84
C ILE A 182 -7.13 25.74 -0.69
N TRP A 183 -6.73 26.09 0.53
CA TRP A 183 -7.09 25.36 1.74
C TRP A 183 -8.53 25.69 2.18
N VAL A 184 -9.31 24.66 2.49
CA VAL A 184 -10.73 24.79 2.87
C VAL A 184 -11.04 24.15 4.22
N GLU A 185 -10.27 23.16 4.64
CA GLU A 185 -10.45 22.51 5.94
C GLU A 185 -9.11 22.20 6.62
N VAL A 186 -9.13 22.17 7.96
CA VAL A 186 -8.02 21.71 8.78
C VAL A 186 -8.52 20.83 9.91
N HIS A 187 -7.87 19.68 10.05
CA HIS A 187 -8.09 18.71 11.13
C HIS A 187 -6.82 18.59 11.96
N LEU A 188 -6.87 19.02 13.23
CA LEU A 188 -5.75 18.94 14.15
C LEU A 188 -5.65 17.51 14.70
N LEU A 189 -4.49 16.88 14.55
CA LEU A 189 -4.23 15.51 14.99
C LEU A 189 -3.60 15.47 16.39
N ASP A 190 -2.52 16.23 16.58
CA ASP A 190 -1.74 16.24 17.83
C ASP A 190 -1.05 17.60 18.04
N VAL A 191 -0.79 17.94 19.30
CA VAL A 191 0.00 19.11 19.70
C VAL A 191 1.02 18.70 20.76
N ARG A 192 2.30 18.92 20.45
CA ARG A 192 3.42 18.65 21.37
C ARG A 192 4.08 19.96 21.75
N ALA A 193 4.32 20.14 23.05
CA ALA A 193 5.07 21.30 23.54
C ALA A 193 6.56 21.09 23.28
N ILE A 194 7.27 22.16 22.92
CA ILE A 194 8.73 22.15 22.88
C ILE A 194 9.20 22.70 24.24
N GLU A 195 9.87 21.88 25.06
CA GLU A 195 10.32 22.29 26.40
C GLU A 195 11.17 23.58 26.34
N GLU A 196 11.06 24.39 27.41
CA GLU A 196 11.78 25.68 27.61
C GLU A 196 11.31 26.89 26.76
N ARG A 197 10.29 26.77 25.89
CA ARG A 197 9.74 27.89 25.10
C ARG A 197 8.20 27.89 25.03
N GLU A 198 7.57 29.04 24.80
CA GLU A 198 6.13 29.11 24.43
C GLU A 198 5.92 28.66 22.96
N GLU A 199 6.49 27.50 22.60
CA GLU A 199 6.49 26.93 21.26
C GLU A 199 5.83 25.55 21.26
N VAL A 200 5.12 25.23 20.18
CA VAL A 200 4.48 23.92 19.98
C VAL A 200 4.69 23.44 18.56
N VAL A 201 4.65 22.13 18.38
CA VAL A 201 4.50 21.47 17.08
C VAL A 201 3.08 20.93 16.99
N ALA A 202 2.35 21.36 15.98
CA ALA A 202 1.02 20.84 15.66
C ALA A 202 1.10 19.93 14.43
N SER A 203 0.60 18.71 14.55
CA SER A 203 0.41 17.78 13.42
C SER A 203 -1.02 17.89 12.93
N LEU A 204 -1.22 18.08 11.63
CA LEU A 204 -2.54 18.37 11.06
C LEU A 204 -2.72 17.79 9.65
N VAL A 205 -3.98 17.61 9.25
CA VAL A 205 -4.40 17.37 7.87
C VAL A 205 -5.03 18.65 7.34
N VAL A 206 -4.59 19.09 6.16
CA VAL A 206 -5.17 20.22 5.42
C VAL A 206 -5.86 19.69 4.18
N THR A 207 -7.15 20.00 4.03
CA THR A 207 -7.92 19.65 2.83
C THR A 207 -8.01 20.85 1.91
N ASN A 208 -7.74 20.63 0.62
CA ASN A 208 -7.84 21.66 -0.41
C ASN A 208 -9.22 21.67 -1.10
N ARG A 209 -9.50 22.70 -1.90
CA ARG A 209 -10.78 22.87 -2.59
C ARG A 209 -11.05 21.79 -3.65
N ALA A 210 -10.01 21.12 -4.14
CA ALA A 210 -10.14 19.95 -5.02
C ALA A 210 -10.46 18.65 -4.26
N GLY A 211 -10.46 18.67 -2.91
CA GLY A 211 -10.68 17.50 -2.05
C GLY A 211 -9.41 16.69 -1.77
N GLY A 212 -8.24 17.17 -2.19
CA GLY A 212 -6.96 16.58 -1.82
C GLY A 212 -6.59 16.91 -0.37
N GLU A 213 -6.02 15.93 0.33
CA GLU A 213 -5.57 16.07 1.72
C GLU A 213 -4.04 16.06 1.78
N ASN A 214 -3.45 16.95 2.58
CA ASN A 214 -2.02 17.03 2.82
C ASN A 214 -1.73 16.95 4.33
N ARG A 215 -0.84 16.04 4.72
CA ARG A 215 -0.37 15.93 6.11
C ARG A 215 0.81 16.86 6.37
N MET A 216 0.64 17.73 7.36
CA MET A 216 1.59 18.81 7.68
C MET A 216 1.97 18.81 9.17
N ARG A 217 3.20 19.24 9.46
CA ARG A 217 3.63 19.69 10.80
C ARG A 217 3.85 21.18 10.79
N PHE A 218 3.21 21.93 11.69
CA PHE A 218 3.43 23.36 11.86
C PHE A 218 4.12 23.62 13.19
N TRP A 219 5.16 24.43 13.18
CA TRP A 219 5.77 24.97 14.38
C TRP A 219 5.15 26.32 14.66
N LEU A 220 4.57 26.46 15.86
CA LEU A 220 3.92 27.68 16.30
C LEU A 220 4.62 28.26 17.51
N ILE A 221 4.61 29.59 17.59
CA ILE A 221 5.08 30.37 18.74
C ILE A 221 3.94 31.24 19.26
N SER A 222 3.84 31.34 20.59
CA SER A 222 2.94 32.27 21.26
C SER A 222 3.67 33.56 21.61
N GLU A 223 3.11 34.69 21.16
CA GLU A 223 3.50 36.02 21.60
C GLU A 223 2.25 36.72 22.17
N ASP A 224 2.31 37.16 23.43
CA ASP A 224 1.20 37.83 24.13
C ASP A 224 -0.14 37.03 24.09
N GLY A 225 -0.05 35.70 24.08
CA GLY A 225 -1.21 34.81 24.06
C GLY A 225 -1.84 34.60 22.68
N ARG A 226 -1.20 35.08 21.60
CA ARG A 226 -1.59 34.80 20.22
C ARG A 226 -0.58 33.84 19.58
N TRP A 227 -1.10 32.74 19.01
CA TRP A 227 -0.29 31.79 18.26
C TRP A 227 -0.07 32.25 16.83
N SER A 228 1.09 31.89 16.28
CA SER A 228 1.45 32.14 14.89
C SER A 228 2.44 31.08 14.40
N VAL A 229 2.34 30.71 13.12
CA VAL A 229 3.18 29.69 12.48
C VAL A 229 4.50 30.32 12.05
N PHE A 230 5.64 29.73 12.43
CA PHE A 230 6.95 30.21 12.00
C PHE A 230 7.72 29.23 11.13
N ASP A 231 7.36 27.95 11.13
CA ASP A 231 7.92 26.93 10.26
C ASP A 231 6.86 25.86 9.95
N TRP A 232 7.06 25.13 8.87
CA TRP A 232 6.17 24.05 8.49
C TRP A 232 6.91 22.98 7.69
N GLU A 233 6.36 21.78 7.74
CA GLU A 233 6.83 20.63 6.98
C GLU A 233 5.66 19.88 6.36
N MET A 234 5.85 19.47 5.12
CA MET A 234 5.00 18.49 4.46
C MET A 234 5.58 17.09 4.72
N VAL A 235 4.91 16.32 5.58
CA VAL A 235 5.44 15.07 6.13
C VAL A 235 5.69 14.02 5.05
N GLU A 236 4.82 13.99 4.05
CA GLU A 236 4.85 13.02 2.95
C GLU A 236 6.03 13.22 2.00
N THR A 237 6.64 14.41 2.00
CA THR A 237 7.79 14.72 1.15
C THR A 237 9.06 15.04 1.92
N GLY A 238 8.97 15.24 3.25
CA GLY A 238 10.08 15.71 4.09
C GLY A 238 10.44 17.18 3.86
N TRP A 239 9.63 17.92 3.11
CA TRP A 239 9.89 19.32 2.78
C TRP A 239 9.60 20.24 3.97
N ARG A 240 10.66 20.70 4.64
CA ARG A 240 10.59 21.65 5.75
C ARG A 240 11.09 23.03 5.34
N TYR A 241 10.25 24.05 5.52
CA TYR A 241 10.47 25.37 4.92
C TYR A 241 11.76 26.04 5.38
N THR A 242 11.97 26.20 6.69
CA THR A 242 13.19 26.88 7.19
C THR A 242 14.47 26.18 6.76
N ARG A 243 14.44 24.84 6.63
CA ARG A 243 15.58 24.03 6.20
C ARG A 243 15.87 24.22 4.72
N PHE A 244 14.83 24.17 3.91
CA PHE A 244 14.93 24.44 2.49
C PHE A 244 15.43 25.86 2.25
N ALA A 245 14.80 26.87 2.86
CA ALA A 245 15.20 28.26 2.73
C ALA A 245 16.64 28.50 3.21
N ALA A 246 17.08 27.88 4.32
CA ALA A 246 18.46 27.98 4.78
C ALA A 246 19.46 27.28 3.85
N ALA A 247 19.09 26.13 3.28
CA ALA A 247 19.89 25.45 2.26
C ALA A 247 20.01 26.31 0.99
N LEU A 248 18.98 27.10 0.68
CA LEU A 248 19.03 28.09 -0.40
C LEU A 248 19.85 29.33 -0.02
N SER A 249 19.84 29.80 1.24
CA SER A 249 20.51 31.03 1.70
C SER A 249 22.05 31.03 1.61
N ASP A 250 22.69 29.95 1.16
CA ASP A 250 24.14 29.83 0.93
C ASP A 250 24.65 30.64 -0.30
N LEU A 251 23.96 31.76 -0.64
CA LEU A 251 24.00 32.55 -1.90
C LEU A 251 25.26 33.35 -2.23
N SER A 252 26.37 33.00 -1.61
CA SER A 252 27.68 33.57 -1.95
C SER A 252 28.64 32.60 -2.61
N VAL A 253 28.22 31.37 -2.87
CA VAL A 253 29.11 30.32 -3.37
C VAL A 253 28.74 29.96 -4.83
N PRO A 254 29.69 29.98 -5.78
CA PRO A 254 29.46 29.47 -7.14
C PRO A 254 29.02 27.99 -7.12
N GLY A 255 27.91 27.64 -7.80
CA GLY A 255 27.40 26.25 -7.89
C GLY A 255 25.94 26.03 -7.47
N GLN A 256 25.16 27.07 -7.19
CA GLN A 256 23.83 26.96 -6.59
C GLN A 256 22.67 26.59 -7.51
N ASP A 257 22.81 26.81 -8.83
CA ASP A 257 21.95 26.14 -9.81
C ASP A 257 21.97 24.61 -9.56
N ALA A 258 23.07 24.06 -9.04
CA ALA A 258 23.21 22.63 -8.83
C ALA A 258 22.36 22.08 -7.68
N ILE A 259 22.09 22.82 -6.59
CA ILE A 259 21.24 22.31 -5.48
C ILE A 259 19.77 22.32 -5.90
N LEU A 260 19.31 23.40 -6.52
CA LEU A 260 17.95 23.46 -7.06
C LEU A 260 17.76 22.40 -8.14
N GLN A 261 18.72 22.28 -9.07
CA GLN A 261 18.71 21.24 -10.08
C GLN A 261 18.77 19.83 -9.47
N ALA A 262 19.47 19.64 -8.34
CA ALA A 262 19.50 18.36 -7.63
C ALA A 262 18.13 18.01 -7.03
N MET A 263 17.37 18.98 -6.49
CA MET A 263 16.01 18.74 -6.01
C MET A 263 15.05 18.41 -7.17
N GLU A 264 15.21 19.06 -8.34
CA GLU A 264 14.47 18.69 -9.55
C GLU A 264 14.84 17.28 -10.04
N ASP A 265 16.13 16.91 -9.95
CA ASP A 265 16.60 15.58 -10.32
C ASP A 265 16.09 14.52 -9.31
N VAL A 266 15.92 14.86 -8.03
CA VAL A 266 15.24 14.01 -7.03
C VAL A 266 13.78 13.78 -7.39
N ALA A 267 13.03 14.85 -7.70
CA ALA A 267 11.64 14.71 -8.13
C ALA A 267 11.51 13.82 -9.37
N ARG A 268 12.43 14.01 -10.35
CA ARG A 268 12.51 13.17 -11.54
C ARG A 268 12.89 11.73 -11.21
N ALA A 269 13.73 11.49 -10.21
CA ALA A 269 14.08 10.14 -9.79
C ALA A 269 12.85 9.38 -9.30
N HIS A 270 12.03 10.01 -8.45
CA HIS A 270 10.80 9.40 -7.97
C HIS A 270 9.82 9.11 -9.12
N GLU A 271 9.58 10.08 -10.01
CA GLU A 271 8.72 9.90 -11.18
C GLU A 271 9.14 8.68 -12.02
N ARG A 272 10.44 8.54 -12.26
CA ARG A 272 10.99 7.45 -13.08
C ARG A 272 10.88 6.11 -12.36
N ALA A 273 11.10 6.08 -11.06
CA ALA A 273 10.91 4.87 -10.26
C ALA A 273 9.44 4.43 -10.24
N ASP A 274 8.51 5.36 -10.09
CA ASP A 274 7.07 5.08 -10.16
C ASP A 274 6.63 4.56 -11.53
N ALA A 275 7.28 5.03 -12.60
CA ALA A 275 7.09 4.51 -13.95
C ALA A 275 7.76 3.14 -14.19
N GLY A 276 8.52 2.61 -13.21
CA GLY A 276 9.29 1.38 -13.33
C GLY A 276 10.60 1.52 -14.11
N ASP A 277 11.02 2.74 -14.49
CA ASP A 277 12.30 3.02 -15.14
C ASP A 277 13.40 3.25 -14.09
N VAL A 278 13.77 2.17 -13.40
CA VAL A 278 14.80 2.16 -12.36
C VAL A 278 16.13 2.72 -12.88
N ALA A 279 16.49 2.43 -14.14
CA ALA A 279 17.75 2.88 -14.71
C ALA A 279 17.78 4.41 -14.88
N ALA A 280 16.70 5.04 -15.34
CA ALA A 280 16.60 6.50 -15.38
C ALA A 280 16.53 7.12 -13.97
N ALA A 281 15.83 6.46 -13.05
CA ALA A 281 15.72 6.93 -11.67
C ALA A 281 17.10 6.99 -10.99
N ARG A 282 17.89 5.91 -11.07
CA ARG A 282 19.28 5.87 -10.55
C ARG A 282 20.16 6.95 -11.17
N ARG A 283 20.06 7.20 -12.48
CA ARG A 283 20.81 8.28 -13.14
C ARG A 283 20.44 9.66 -12.61
N ALA A 284 19.15 9.90 -12.35
CA ALA A 284 18.69 11.17 -11.80
C ALA A 284 19.21 11.38 -10.37
N VAL A 285 19.17 10.35 -9.52
CA VAL A 285 19.79 10.37 -8.18
C VAL A 285 21.28 10.68 -8.26
N GLU A 286 22.03 9.97 -9.11
CA GLU A 286 23.48 10.21 -9.24
C GLU A 286 23.79 11.61 -9.73
N LYS A 287 22.98 12.15 -10.65
CA LYS A 287 23.08 13.55 -11.09
C LYS A 287 22.86 14.51 -9.92
N ALA A 288 21.84 14.29 -9.09
CA ALA A 288 21.60 15.09 -7.89
C ALA A 288 22.80 15.05 -6.91
N ARG A 289 23.45 13.88 -6.76
CA ARG A 289 24.64 13.72 -5.91
C ARG A 289 25.87 14.47 -6.44
N THR A 290 25.96 14.75 -7.74
CA THR A 290 27.07 15.54 -8.29
C THR A 290 27.12 16.98 -7.76
N ALA A 291 25.97 17.51 -7.30
CA ALA A 291 25.88 18.81 -6.61
C ALA A 291 26.52 18.79 -5.21
N ARG A 292 26.92 17.62 -4.71
CA ARG A 292 27.50 17.40 -3.37
C ARG A 292 26.67 18.05 -2.25
N PRO A 293 25.37 17.74 -2.17
CA PRO A 293 24.51 18.31 -1.14
C PRO A 293 24.99 17.88 0.27
N THR A 294 24.62 18.64 1.28
CA THR A 294 24.92 18.33 2.69
C THR A 294 23.68 18.54 3.57
N GLY A 295 23.68 17.96 4.78
CA GLY A 295 22.58 18.09 5.74
C GLY A 295 21.24 17.64 5.16
N TRP A 296 20.20 18.46 5.34
CA TRP A 296 18.83 18.20 4.88
C TRP A 296 18.72 17.90 3.36
N ALA A 297 19.48 18.59 2.51
CA ALA A 297 19.46 18.36 1.06
C ALA A 297 20.12 17.02 0.69
N LEU A 298 21.15 16.61 1.43
CA LEU A 298 21.74 15.28 1.25
C LEU A 298 20.76 14.20 1.69
N ALA A 299 20.07 14.39 2.81
CA ALA A 299 19.07 13.45 3.29
C ALA A 299 17.96 13.23 2.26
N HIS A 300 17.47 14.28 1.60
CA HIS A 300 16.50 14.15 0.50
C HIS A 300 17.01 13.30 -0.67
N VAL A 301 18.26 13.55 -1.10
CA VAL A 301 18.87 12.79 -2.20
C VAL A 301 19.07 11.31 -1.81
N GLU A 302 19.48 11.06 -0.58
CA GLU A 302 19.72 9.70 -0.07
C GLU A 302 18.42 8.94 0.22
N VAL A 303 17.33 9.62 0.61
CA VAL A 303 15.98 9.05 0.68
C VAL A 303 15.48 8.68 -0.71
N ALA A 304 15.66 9.57 -1.69
CA ALA A 304 15.30 9.27 -3.08
C ALA A 304 16.10 8.07 -3.61
N ARG A 305 17.39 7.97 -3.28
CA ARG A 305 18.20 6.79 -3.56
C ARG A 305 17.61 5.54 -2.90
N GLY A 306 17.29 5.62 -1.61
CA GLY A 306 16.67 4.55 -0.84
C GLY A 306 15.40 4.03 -1.50
N TYR A 307 14.50 4.94 -1.85
CA TYR A 307 13.26 4.65 -2.57
C TYR A 307 13.50 3.92 -3.90
N VAL A 308 14.42 4.45 -4.72
CA VAL A 308 14.74 3.87 -6.03
C VAL A 308 15.29 2.45 -5.91
N GLU A 309 16.14 2.18 -4.93
CA GLU A 309 16.70 0.85 -4.71
C GLU A 309 15.64 -0.13 -4.18
N ILE A 310 14.76 0.29 -3.27
CA ILE A 310 13.63 -0.52 -2.80
C ILE A 310 12.67 -0.86 -3.95
N ALA A 311 12.36 0.12 -4.81
CA ALA A 311 11.55 -0.09 -6.01
C ALA A 311 12.20 -1.07 -7.00
N ALA A 312 13.54 -1.15 -7.02
CA ALA A 312 14.30 -2.11 -7.80
C ALA A 312 14.37 -3.52 -7.18
N GLY A 313 13.89 -3.70 -5.94
CA GLY A 313 14.03 -4.92 -5.16
C GLY A 313 15.37 -5.07 -4.42
N GLU A 314 16.25 -4.06 -4.51
CA GLU A 314 17.57 -4.01 -3.88
C GLU A 314 17.45 -3.43 -2.45
N ASN A 315 16.76 -4.17 -1.58
CA ASN A 315 16.34 -3.66 -0.26
C ASN A 315 17.53 -3.32 0.65
N GLU A 316 18.61 -4.10 0.64
CA GLU A 316 19.81 -3.83 1.42
C GLU A 316 20.49 -2.53 1.02
N GLN A 317 20.59 -2.25 -0.29
CA GLN A 317 21.14 -1.01 -0.83
C GLN A 317 20.23 0.17 -0.49
N GLY A 318 18.91 -0.05 -0.50
CA GLY A 318 17.93 0.90 -0.02
C GLY A 318 18.16 1.31 1.43
N ILE A 319 18.31 0.32 2.33
CA ILE A 319 18.59 0.55 3.76
C ILE A 319 19.90 1.34 3.95
N LEU A 320 20.98 0.99 3.22
CA LEU A 320 22.24 1.72 3.29
C LEU A 320 22.10 3.19 2.89
N ALA A 321 21.23 3.50 1.93
CA ALA A 321 20.94 4.88 1.55
C ALA A 321 20.13 5.61 2.62
N LEU A 322 19.16 4.95 3.22
CA LEU A 322 18.32 5.54 4.27
C LEU A 322 19.10 5.77 5.57
N ASP A 323 20.03 4.88 5.92
CA ASP A 323 20.98 5.10 7.01
C ASP A 323 21.90 6.30 6.73
N ALA A 324 22.33 6.48 5.48
CA ALA A 324 23.08 7.66 5.08
C ALA A 324 22.24 8.94 5.17
N ALA A 325 20.94 8.87 4.84
CA ALA A 325 20.01 9.98 4.99
C ALA A 325 19.82 10.37 6.46
N LEU A 326 19.54 9.40 7.33
CA LEU A 326 19.37 9.61 8.77
C LEU A 326 20.65 10.11 9.45
N LYS A 327 21.83 9.67 8.95
CA LYS A 327 23.11 10.22 9.39
C LYS A 327 23.33 11.67 8.94
N ALA A 328 22.82 12.05 7.77
CA ALA A 328 22.90 13.42 7.28
C ALA A 328 21.89 14.33 7.99
N TRP A 329 20.73 13.79 8.35
CA TRP A 329 19.63 14.47 9.01
C TRP A 329 18.75 13.48 9.80
N GLU A 330 18.81 13.55 11.13
CA GLU A 330 18.15 12.59 12.02
C GLU A 330 16.62 12.77 12.09
N ASP A 331 16.12 14.02 12.02
CA ASP A 331 14.68 14.33 12.02
C ASP A 331 14.08 14.18 10.61
N TYR A 332 14.06 12.95 10.08
CA TYR A 332 13.50 12.65 8.75
C TYR A 332 12.51 11.47 8.82
N PRO A 333 11.24 11.71 9.21
CA PRO A 333 10.26 10.62 9.41
C PRO A 333 10.14 9.67 8.21
N LEU A 334 10.12 10.22 6.98
CA LEU A 334 9.97 9.42 5.76
C LEU A 334 11.12 8.43 5.52
N ALA A 335 12.31 8.67 6.07
CA ALA A 335 13.44 7.75 5.94
C ALA A 335 13.20 6.49 6.79
N HIS A 336 12.62 6.65 7.98
CA HIS A 336 12.19 5.54 8.82
C HIS A 336 11.08 4.72 8.16
N TYR A 337 10.12 5.36 7.48
CA TYR A 337 9.08 4.67 6.72
C TYR A 337 9.66 3.75 5.64
N TRP A 338 10.49 4.29 4.74
CA TRP A 338 11.08 3.48 3.66
C TRP A 338 12.04 2.41 4.20
N LYS A 339 12.71 2.68 5.32
CA LYS A 339 13.63 1.73 5.94
C LYS A 339 12.86 0.57 6.55
N ALA A 340 11.74 0.86 7.20
CA ALA A 340 10.82 -0.15 7.69
C ALA A 340 10.28 -1.03 6.56
N GLU A 341 9.89 -0.44 5.42
CA GLU A 341 9.40 -1.21 4.26
C GLU A 341 10.48 -2.15 3.72
N ALA A 342 11.71 -1.66 3.55
CA ALA A 342 12.84 -2.46 3.11
C ALA A 342 13.15 -3.61 4.07
N LEU A 343 13.15 -3.34 5.38
CA LEU A 343 13.38 -4.35 6.41
C LEU A 343 12.27 -5.41 6.46
N SER A 344 11.01 -5.00 6.30
CA SER A 344 9.87 -5.91 6.26
C SER A 344 9.94 -6.85 5.05
N ARG A 345 10.33 -6.33 3.87
CA ARG A 345 10.59 -7.14 2.66
C ARG A 345 11.72 -8.17 2.83
N LEU A 346 12.69 -7.86 3.71
CA LEU A 346 13.77 -8.79 4.09
C LEU A 346 13.37 -9.75 5.22
N GLY A 347 12.13 -9.69 5.72
CA GLY A 347 11.64 -10.51 6.83
C GLY A 347 12.19 -10.08 8.21
N LYS A 348 12.89 -8.94 8.30
CA LYS A 348 13.45 -8.41 9.56
C LYS A 348 12.40 -7.60 10.32
N ASN A 349 11.29 -8.26 10.66
CA ASN A 349 10.06 -7.58 11.09
C ASN A 349 10.16 -6.90 12.46
N GLU A 350 11.01 -7.36 13.39
CA GLU A 350 11.26 -6.64 14.65
C GLU A 350 12.01 -5.32 14.43
N GLU A 351 12.95 -5.29 13.49
CA GLU A 351 13.65 -4.07 13.12
C GLU A 351 12.72 -3.13 12.35
N ALA A 352 11.97 -3.67 11.39
CA ALA A 352 10.97 -2.92 10.64
C ALA A 352 9.95 -2.26 11.58
N LEU A 353 9.39 -3.00 12.54
CA LEU A 353 8.42 -2.46 13.49
C LEU A 353 8.98 -1.28 14.31
N ARG A 354 10.26 -1.34 14.73
CA ARG A 354 10.89 -0.21 15.42
C ARG A 354 10.95 1.03 14.53
N GLU A 355 11.35 0.86 13.28
CA GLU A 355 11.42 1.96 12.31
C GLU A 355 10.02 2.51 11.96
N VAL A 356 8.97 1.67 11.88
CA VAL A 356 7.59 2.15 11.70
C VAL A 356 7.12 2.99 12.89
N LEU A 357 7.38 2.54 14.11
CA LEU A 357 7.00 3.27 15.32
C LEU A 357 7.73 4.61 15.43
N GLU A 358 9.00 4.64 15.01
CA GLU A 358 9.78 5.88 14.89
C GLU A 358 9.18 6.83 13.85
N TYR A 359 8.73 6.30 12.71
CA TYR A 359 7.98 7.08 11.72
C TYR A 359 6.67 7.64 12.29
N LEU A 360 5.84 6.80 12.93
CA LEU A 360 4.55 7.22 13.51
C LEU A 360 4.74 8.25 14.63
N ASP A 361 5.81 8.15 15.43
CA ASP A 361 6.13 9.18 16.41
C ASP A 361 6.45 10.53 15.76
N GLY A 362 7.20 10.53 14.64
CA GLY A 362 7.61 11.74 13.94
C GLY A 362 6.53 12.34 13.05
N ALA A 363 5.76 11.50 12.36
CA ALA A 363 4.76 11.86 11.35
C ALA A 363 3.33 11.96 11.92
N GLY A 364 3.08 11.40 13.10
CA GLY A 364 1.74 11.18 13.64
C GLY A 364 1.05 9.95 13.03
N ASP A 365 -0.19 9.71 13.44
CA ASP A 365 -0.98 8.56 12.99
C ASP A 365 -1.32 8.67 11.50
N THR A 366 -0.86 7.69 10.72
CA THR A 366 -1.09 7.60 9.27
C THR A 366 -1.55 6.21 8.88
N ALA A 367 -2.39 6.10 7.84
CA ALA A 367 -2.84 4.80 7.36
C ALA A 367 -1.67 3.96 6.85
N GLY A 368 -0.75 4.56 6.10
CA GLY A 368 0.46 3.86 5.63
C GLY A 368 1.38 3.37 6.76
N GLY A 369 1.54 4.16 7.82
CA GLY A 369 2.34 3.75 8.99
C GLY A 369 1.68 2.60 9.75
N TRP A 370 0.39 2.70 10.06
CA TRP A 370 -0.34 1.63 10.73
C TRP A 370 -0.49 0.37 9.87
N TYR A 371 -0.63 0.50 8.56
CA TYR A 371 -0.58 -0.62 7.61
C TYR A 371 0.73 -1.41 7.75
N LEU A 372 1.86 -0.71 7.71
CA LEU A 372 3.17 -1.35 7.78
C LEU A 372 3.45 -1.93 9.19
N ALA A 373 2.98 -1.28 10.25
CA ALA A 373 3.03 -1.82 11.61
C ALA A 373 2.24 -3.14 11.70
N GLY A 374 1.02 -3.15 11.15
CA GLY A 374 0.16 -4.33 11.08
C GLY A 374 0.82 -5.49 10.36
N LEU A 375 1.41 -5.24 9.18
CA LEU A 375 2.17 -6.25 8.43
C LEU A 375 3.34 -6.81 9.23
N CYS A 376 4.11 -5.95 9.90
CA CYS A 376 5.23 -6.37 10.73
C CYS A 376 4.75 -7.23 11.90
N ARG A 377 3.69 -6.83 12.60
CA ARG A 377 3.15 -7.58 13.74
C ARG A 377 2.51 -8.90 13.31
N GLU A 378 1.87 -8.95 12.15
CA GLU A 378 1.34 -10.18 11.57
C GLU A 378 2.47 -11.17 11.26
N ALA A 379 3.55 -10.72 10.61
CA ALA A 379 4.71 -11.56 10.34
C ALA A 379 5.42 -12.05 11.61
N LEU A 380 5.27 -11.33 12.72
CA LEU A 380 5.72 -11.72 14.07
C LEU A 380 4.70 -12.60 14.81
N SER A 381 3.65 -13.09 14.14
CA SER A 381 2.55 -13.88 14.73
C SER A 381 1.77 -13.18 15.84
N LYS A 382 1.80 -11.83 15.89
CA LYS A 382 1.05 -10.99 16.85
C LYS A 382 -0.27 -10.55 16.26
N VAL A 383 -1.13 -11.53 15.99
CA VAL A 383 -2.39 -11.36 15.22
C VAL A 383 -3.29 -10.25 15.77
N GLU A 384 -3.55 -10.22 17.08
CA GLU A 384 -4.49 -9.24 17.64
C GLU A 384 -3.93 -7.81 17.66
N GLU A 385 -2.62 -7.66 17.83
CA GLU A 385 -1.97 -6.35 17.69
C GLU A 385 -1.99 -5.88 16.22
N ALA A 386 -1.77 -6.79 15.27
CA ALA A 386 -1.84 -6.46 13.84
C ALA A 386 -3.26 -6.00 13.43
N LYS A 387 -4.31 -6.70 13.88
CA LYS A 387 -5.70 -6.25 13.67
C LYS A 387 -5.96 -4.88 14.30
N ALA A 388 -5.39 -4.59 15.48
CA ALA A 388 -5.52 -3.29 16.11
C ALA A 388 -4.86 -2.19 15.26
N ASP A 389 -3.68 -2.45 14.71
CA ASP A 389 -3.01 -1.51 13.80
C ASP A 389 -3.82 -1.26 12.54
N TYR A 390 -4.31 -2.30 11.88
CA TYR A 390 -5.16 -2.12 10.70
C TYR A 390 -6.43 -1.31 11.02
N ARG A 391 -7.04 -1.51 12.20
CA ARG A 391 -8.16 -0.67 12.65
C ARG A 391 -7.76 0.79 12.82
N LEU A 392 -6.59 1.08 13.40
CA LEU A 392 -6.06 2.45 13.49
C LEU A 392 -5.85 3.04 12.10
N GLY A 393 -5.28 2.26 11.17
CA GLY A 393 -5.11 2.69 9.78
C GLY A 393 -6.42 3.04 9.08
N THR A 394 -7.48 2.26 9.29
CA THR A 394 -8.82 2.59 8.74
C THR A 394 -9.45 3.86 9.34
N GLN A 395 -9.05 4.25 10.56
CA GLN A 395 -9.51 5.50 11.18
C GLN A 395 -8.73 6.70 10.61
N CYS A 396 -7.47 6.52 10.23
CA CYS A 396 -6.64 7.58 9.67
C CYS A 396 -7.03 7.97 8.25
N GLU A 397 -7.36 7.00 7.39
CA GLU A 397 -7.83 7.23 6.01
C GLU A 397 -9.03 6.33 5.71
N PRO A 398 -10.25 6.73 6.10
CA PRO A 398 -11.44 5.91 5.90
C PRO A 398 -11.73 5.58 4.45
N GLU A 399 -11.32 6.44 3.50
CA GLU A 399 -11.52 6.25 2.07
C GLU A 399 -10.50 5.30 1.42
N ASN A 400 -9.40 5.00 2.11
CA ASN A 400 -8.37 4.09 1.62
C ASN A 400 -8.69 2.64 2.04
N PRO A 401 -8.97 1.71 1.09
CA PRO A 401 -9.41 0.37 1.43
C PRO A 401 -8.29 -0.53 2.00
N ALA A 402 -7.01 -0.15 1.85
CA ALA A 402 -5.86 -1.03 2.11
C ALA A 402 -5.87 -1.66 3.51
N CYS A 403 -6.00 -0.85 4.57
CA CYS A 403 -6.01 -1.36 5.94
C CYS A 403 -7.28 -2.19 6.24
N GLY A 404 -8.44 -1.80 5.70
CA GLY A 404 -9.68 -2.52 5.96
C GLY A 404 -9.73 -3.87 5.24
N LEU A 405 -9.07 -3.99 4.09
CA LEU A 405 -8.89 -5.27 3.38
C LEU A 405 -8.00 -6.23 4.17
N GLU A 406 -6.86 -5.76 4.72
CA GLU A 406 -6.01 -6.60 5.57
C GLU A 406 -6.71 -6.98 6.87
N LEU A 407 -7.45 -6.06 7.48
CA LEU A 407 -8.28 -6.35 8.65
C LEU A 407 -9.32 -7.43 8.33
N ALA A 408 -10.02 -7.33 7.19
CA ALA A 408 -10.99 -8.31 6.74
C ALA A 408 -10.34 -9.68 6.53
N ARG A 409 -9.27 -9.75 5.74
CA ARG A 409 -8.51 -10.99 5.46
C ARG A 409 -8.08 -11.67 6.74
N LEU A 410 -7.34 -10.94 7.60
CA LEU A 410 -6.76 -11.50 8.81
C LEU A 410 -7.84 -11.95 9.79
N SER A 411 -8.96 -11.23 9.89
CA SER A 411 -10.08 -11.59 10.78
C SER A 411 -10.78 -12.86 10.31
N ILE A 412 -11.09 -12.97 9.01
CA ILE A 412 -11.70 -14.19 8.42
C ILE A 412 -10.77 -15.40 8.62
N GLN A 413 -9.49 -15.27 8.28
CA GLN A 413 -8.51 -16.36 8.38
C GLN A 413 -8.27 -16.83 9.82
N THR A 414 -8.51 -15.96 10.81
CA THR A 414 -8.30 -16.27 12.24
C THR A 414 -9.61 -16.60 12.97
N GLY A 415 -10.71 -16.75 12.23
CA GLY A 415 -12.00 -17.23 12.73
C GLY A 415 -13.02 -16.16 13.12
N ASP A 416 -12.66 -14.87 13.11
CA ASP A 416 -13.61 -13.76 13.26
C ASP A 416 -14.24 -13.42 11.90
N VAL A 417 -15.05 -14.36 11.40
CA VAL A 417 -15.72 -14.23 10.10
C VAL A 417 -16.66 -13.03 10.08
N SER A 418 -17.49 -12.86 11.12
CA SER A 418 -18.46 -11.77 11.17
C SER A 418 -17.79 -10.38 11.21
N GLY A 419 -16.75 -10.20 12.03
CA GLY A 419 -15.98 -8.96 12.08
C GLY A 419 -15.22 -8.69 10.78
N GLY A 420 -14.61 -9.72 10.20
CA GLY A 420 -13.90 -9.62 8.95
C GLY A 420 -14.80 -9.32 7.75
N PHE A 421 -15.98 -9.92 7.69
CA PHE A 421 -16.97 -9.65 6.65
C PHE A 421 -17.55 -8.23 6.79
N ALA A 422 -17.80 -7.76 8.01
CA ALA A 422 -18.21 -6.36 8.23
C ALA A 422 -17.14 -5.36 7.77
N ALA A 423 -15.86 -5.64 8.04
CA ALA A 423 -14.75 -4.83 7.53
C ALA A 423 -14.70 -4.83 6.00
N LEU A 424 -14.86 -6.01 5.37
CA LEU A 424 -14.91 -6.16 3.92
C LEU A 424 -16.03 -5.33 3.28
N LEU A 425 -17.26 -5.41 3.81
CA LEU A 425 -18.41 -4.62 3.33
C LEU A 425 -18.16 -3.12 3.45
N SER A 426 -17.44 -2.68 4.49
CA SER A 426 -17.16 -1.25 4.72
C SER A 426 -16.15 -0.66 3.72
N VAL A 427 -15.28 -1.49 3.14
CA VAL A 427 -14.25 -1.06 2.18
C VAL A 427 -14.64 -1.34 0.74
N TYR A 428 -15.51 -2.30 0.48
CA TYR A 428 -15.85 -2.72 -0.88
C TYR A 428 -16.31 -1.58 -1.80
N PRO A 429 -17.20 -0.64 -1.37
CA PRO A 429 -17.60 0.50 -2.20
C PRO A 429 -16.46 1.47 -2.55
N LYS A 430 -15.36 1.44 -1.78
CA LYS A 430 -14.20 2.35 -1.91
C LYS A 430 -13.11 1.79 -2.82
N ILE A 431 -13.21 0.52 -3.19
CA ILE A 431 -12.27 -0.11 -4.13
C ILE A 431 -12.51 0.46 -5.53
N ALA A 432 -11.44 0.84 -6.21
CA ALA A 432 -11.51 1.36 -7.57
C ALA A 432 -12.06 0.31 -8.54
N ASP A 433 -12.82 0.75 -9.55
CA ASP A 433 -13.48 -0.18 -10.47
C ASP A 433 -12.51 -1.11 -11.19
N GLU A 434 -11.29 -0.67 -11.55
CA GLU A 434 -10.35 -1.55 -12.27
C GLU A 434 -9.71 -2.62 -11.36
N ASP A 435 -9.86 -2.51 -10.03
CA ASP A 435 -9.29 -3.45 -9.05
C ASP A 435 -10.36 -4.32 -8.37
N VAL A 436 -11.65 -3.99 -8.52
CA VAL A 436 -12.74 -4.57 -7.72
C VAL A 436 -12.91 -6.08 -7.94
N ASP A 437 -12.61 -6.58 -9.14
CA ASP A 437 -12.76 -8.00 -9.50
C ASP A 437 -11.72 -8.85 -8.77
N GLY A 438 -10.45 -8.46 -8.85
CA GLY A 438 -9.37 -9.18 -8.14
C GLY A 438 -9.55 -9.18 -6.62
N TRP A 439 -10.08 -8.10 -6.04
CA TRP A 439 -10.40 -8.06 -4.62
C TRP A 439 -11.65 -8.87 -4.27
N PHE A 440 -12.65 -8.91 -5.16
CA PHE A 440 -13.82 -9.77 -5.01
C PHE A 440 -13.41 -11.24 -4.94
N GLU A 441 -12.65 -11.72 -5.93
CA GLU A 441 -12.15 -13.10 -5.99
C GLU A 441 -11.33 -13.45 -4.73
N SER A 442 -10.40 -12.57 -4.35
CA SER A 442 -9.57 -12.77 -3.16
C SER A 442 -10.42 -12.96 -1.90
N ALA A 443 -11.41 -12.08 -1.69
CA ALA A 443 -12.29 -12.17 -0.53
C ALA A 443 -13.23 -13.38 -0.59
N ALA A 444 -13.70 -13.76 -1.78
CA ALA A 444 -14.49 -14.96 -1.99
C ALA A 444 -13.70 -16.23 -1.60
N ILE A 445 -12.40 -16.28 -1.93
CA ILE A 445 -11.50 -17.35 -1.50
C ILE A 445 -11.35 -17.37 0.02
N TRP A 446 -11.19 -16.20 0.67
CA TRP A 446 -11.10 -16.14 2.14
C TRP A 446 -12.35 -16.70 2.82
N LEU A 447 -13.53 -16.28 2.36
CA LEU A 447 -14.83 -16.74 2.88
C LEU A 447 -15.04 -18.23 2.65
N ARG A 448 -14.73 -18.73 1.45
CA ARG A 448 -14.80 -20.16 1.13
C ARG A 448 -13.89 -20.98 2.04
N ASN A 449 -12.64 -20.57 2.22
CA ASN A 449 -11.68 -21.29 3.07
C ASN A 449 -12.07 -21.27 4.55
N ALA A 450 -12.77 -20.22 5.00
CA ALA A 450 -13.34 -20.16 6.35
C ALA A 450 -14.65 -20.97 6.50
N GLY A 451 -15.16 -21.58 5.41
CA GLY A 451 -16.46 -22.27 5.41
C GLY A 451 -17.65 -21.31 5.57
N ALA A 452 -17.44 -20.01 5.33
CA ALA A 452 -18.43 -18.94 5.52
C ALA A 452 -19.33 -18.81 4.29
N TYR A 453 -20.08 -19.87 3.97
CA TYR A 453 -20.87 -19.96 2.74
C TYR A 453 -22.07 -19.01 2.70
N GLY A 454 -22.61 -18.61 3.86
CA GLY A 454 -23.64 -17.58 3.95
C GLY A 454 -23.12 -16.22 3.48
N GLU A 455 -22.02 -15.78 4.07
CA GLU A 455 -21.31 -14.54 3.72
C GLU A 455 -20.79 -14.59 2.28
N LEU A 456 -20.31 -15.74 1.78
CA LEU A 456 -19.89 -15.92 0.39
C LEU A 456 -21.05 -15.69 -0.59
N SER A 457 -22.24 -16.21 -0.28
CA SER A 457 -23.45 -15.98 -1.07
C SER A 457 -23.85 -14.50 -1.08
N GLU A 458 -23.75 -13.81 0.06
CA GLU A 458 -24.04 -12.37 0.13
C GLU A 458 -23.00 -11.54 -0.63
N TRP A 459 -21.72 -11.92 -0.53
CA TRP A 459 -20.61 -11.30 -1.23
C TRP A 459 -20.76 -11.39 -2.75
N ALA A 460 -21.06 -12.59 -3.26
CA ALA A 460 -21.32 -12.84 -4.68
C ALA A 460 -22.49 -11.99 -5.20
N LYS A 461 -23.57 -11.88 -4.43
CA LYS A 461 -24.72 -11.03 -4.78
C LYS A 461 -24.32 -9.54 -4.83
N LEU A 462 -23.59 -9.07 -3.83
CA LEU A 462 -23.14 -7.67 -3.77
C LEU A 462 -22.23 -7.33 -4.96
N HIS A 463 -21.35 -8.24 -5.36
CA HIS A 463 -20.52 -8.06 -6.54
C HIS A 463 -21.35 -8.01 -7.81
N ARG A 464 -22.30 -8.93 -7.99
CA ARG A 464 -23.23 -8.95 -9.13
C ARG A 464 -24.03 -7.66 -9.29
N ASP A 465 -24.49 -7.08 -8.18
CA ASP A 465 -25.22 -5.81 -8.19
C ASP A 465 -24.34 -4.64 -8.67
N ARG A 466 -23.02 -4.74 -8.48
CA ARG A 466 -22.03 -3.74 -8.95
C ARG A 466 -21.51 -4.03 -10.35
N ARG A 467 -21.31 -5.32 -10.68
CA ARG A 467 -20.77 -5.84 -11.94
C ARG A 467 -21.80 -6.80 -12.54
N LEU A 468 -22.68 -6.26 -13.38
CA LEU A 468 -23.74 -7.04 -14.01
C LEU A 468 -23.13 -8.16 -14.88
N ASP A 469 -23.72 -9.34 -14.76
CA ASP A 469 -23.39 -10.55 -15.51
C ASP A 469 -21.91 -11.00 -15.39
N ASP A 470 -21.27 -10.69 -14.26
CA ASP A 470 -19.93 -11.18 -13.93
C ASP A 470 -19.93 -12.71 -13.70
N PRO A 471 -19.19 -13.52 -14.48
CA PRO A 471 -19.17 -14.97 -14.36
C PRO A 471 -18.71 -15.48 -12.99
N ASP A 472 -17.75 -14.80 -12.34
CA ASP A 472 -17.21 -15.19 -11.05
C ASP A 472 -18.25 -15.03 -9.93
N SER A 473 -19.09 -14.00 -10.02
CA SER A 473 -20.23 -13.81 -9.11
C SER A 473 -21.20 -15.00 -9.14
N TYR A 474 -21.43 -15.60 -10.31
CA TYR A 474 -22.26 -16.81 -10.44
C TYR A 474 -21.52 -18.03 -9.90
N TYR A 475 -20.24 -18.17 -10.23
CA TYR A 475 -19.39 -19.26 -9.77
C TYR A 475 -19.38 -19.35 -8.23
N TYR A 476 -19.04 -18.25 -7.54
CA TYR A 476 -18.97 -18.27 -6.08
C TYR A 476 -20.34 -18.41 -5.39
N SER A 477 -21.42 -17.89 -5.99
CA SER A 477 -22.80 -18.15 -5.53
C SER A 477 -23.16 -19.64 -5.64
N ALA A 478 -22.78 -20.28 -6.76
CA ALA A 478 -23.01 -21.70 -7.00
C ALA A 478 -22.20 -22.60 -6.05
N ILE A 479 -20.95 -22.23 -5.75
CA ILE A 479 -20.12 -22.90 -4.73
C ILE A 479 -20.78 -22.80 -3.35
N ALA A 480 -21.18 -21.60 -2.94
CA ALA A 480 -21.87 -21.40 -1.67
C ALA A 480 -23.14 -22.25 -1.55
N ALA A 481 -23.93 -22.34 -2.63
CA ALA A 481 -25.13 -23.16 -2.69
C ALA A 481 -24.82 -24.67 -2.62
N THR A 482 -23.78 -25.13 -3.34
CA THR A 482 -23.33 -26.53 -3.35
C THR A 482 -22.96 -26.99 -1.95
N GLU A 483 -22.18 -26.17 -1.23
CA GLU A 483 -21.69 -26.47 0.12
C GLU A 483 -22.80 -26.35 1.18
N SER A 484 -23.81 -25.52 0.91
CA SER A 484 -25.03 -25.42 1.74
C SER A 484 -26.04 -26.54 1.46
N GLY A 485 -25.78 -27.41 0.47
CA GLY A 485 -26.65 -28.51 0.06
C GLY A 485 -27.85 -28.10 -0.82
N ASP A 486 -27.93 -26.83 -1.24
CA ASP A 486 -28.97 -26.33 -2.14
C ASP A 486 -28.58 -26.61 -3.60
N GLN A 487 -28.78 -27.87 -4.00
CA GLN A 487 -28.41 -28.38 -5.32
C GLN A 487 -29.18 -27.70 -6.46
N ASP A 488 -30.45 -27.35 -6.24
CA ASP A 488 -31.28 -26.70 -7.26
C ASP A 488 -30.75 -25.30 -7.56
N ARG A 489 -30.41 -24.52 -6.52
CA ARG A 489 -29.77 -23.22 -6.70
C ARG A 489 -28.37 -23.36 -7.28
N ALA A 490 -27.56 -24.32 -6.83
CA ALA A 490 -26.22 -24.54 -7.35
C ALA A 490 -26.22 -24.80 -8.87
N LEU A 491 -27.08 -25.71 -9.36
CA LEU A 491 -27.23 -25.98 -10.80
C LEU A 491 -27.63 -24.72 -11.56
N SER A 492 -28.63 -23.98 -11.06
CA SER A 492 -29.09 -22.75 -11.71
C SER A 492 -28.00 -21.68 -11.78
N GLU A 493 -27.22 -21.49 -10.73
CA GLU A 493 -26.16 -20.48 -10.70
C GLU A 493 -24.98 -20.89 -11.60
N PHE A 494 -24.60 -22.17 -11.63
CA PHE A 494 -23.57 -22.64 -12.57
C PHE A 494 -24.01 -22.52 -14.04
N ASP A 495 -25.28 -22.79 -14.36
CA ASP A 495 -25.81 -22.59 -15.72
C ASP A 495 -25.75 -21.11 -16.15
N LEU A 496 -26.12 -20.19 -15.24
CA LEU A 496 -26.05 -18.75 -15.49
C LEU A 496 -24.60 -18.28 -15.66
N GLY A 497 -23.69 -18.76 -14.80
CA GLY A 497 -22.27 -18.47 -14.92
C GLY A 497 -21.66 -18.99 -16.22
N MET A 498 -21.99 -20.22 -16.62
CA MET A 498 -21.55 -20.78 -17.91
C MET A 498 -22.07 -19.98 -19.11
N ALA A 499 -23.29 -19.45 -19.03
CA ALA A 499 -23.86 -18.61 -20.08
C ALA A 499 -23.17 -17.24 -20.19
N ALA A 500 -22.71 -16.68 -19.07
CA ALA A 500 -21.98 -15.41 -19.00
C ALA A 500 -20.49 -15.56 -19.36
N ALA A 501 -19.89 -16.72 -19.08
CA ALA A 501 -18.46 -16.96 -19.23
C ALA A 501 -18.00 -17.02 -20.71
N PRO A 502 -16.76 -16.53 -21.00
CA PRO A 502 -16.02 -16.83 -22.22
C PRO A 502 -15.95 -18.33 -22.49
N GLU A 503 -15.87 -18.72 -23.77
CA GLU A 503 -15.91 -20.14 -24.17
C GLU A 503 -14.80 -20.96 -23.48
N GLU A 504 -13.59 -20.40 -23.38
CA GLU A 504 -12.43 -21.02 -22.74
C GLU A 504 -12.62 -21.32 -21.25
N GLU A 505 -13.52 -20.63 -20.56
CA GLU A 505 -13.76 -20.77 -19.12
C GLU A 505 -14.94 -21.72 -18.82
N ARG A 506 -15.76 -22.06 -19.83
CA ARG A 506 -16.95 -22.91 -19.66
C ARG A 506 -16.62 -24.31 -19.15
N ILE A 507 -15.42 -24.81 -19.42
CA ILE A 507 -14.97 -26.12 -18.95
C ILE A 507 -15.06 -26.25 -17.42
N PHE A 508 -14.73 -25.19 -16.68
CA PHE A 508 -14.81 -25.18 -15.21
C PHE A 508 -16.26 -25.30 -14.73
N TYR A 509 -17.19 -24.58 -15.36
CA TYR A 509 -18.62 -24.70 -15.03
C TYR A 509 -19.18 -26.08 -15.36
N ARG A 510 -18.78 -26.68 -16.50
CA ARG A 510 -19.21 -28.03 -16.88
C ARG A 510 -18.73 -29.08 -15.88
N GLN A 511 -17.52 -28.96 -15.36
CA GLN A 511 -17.03 -29.85 -14.30
C GLN A 511 -17.92 -29.79 -13.05
N TRP A 512 -18.24 -28.59 -12.57
CA TRP A 512 -19.11 -28.40 -11.41
C TRP A 512 -20.55 -28.86 -11.66
N LEU A 513 -21.12 -28.54 -12.83
CA LEU A 513 -22.45 -29.02 -13.23
C LEU A 513 -22.52 -30.54 -13.24
N SER A 514 -21.48 -31.21 -13.75
CA SER A 514 -21.39 -32.68 -13.70
C SER A 514 -21.46 -33.20 -12.26
N LEU A 515 -20.62 -32.67 -11.36
CA LEU A 515 -20.60 -33.08 -9.95
C LEU A 515 -21.94 -32.84 -9.25
N VAL A 516 -22.52 -31.65 -9.39
CA VAL A 516 -23.79 -31.31 -8.72
C VAL A 516 -24.95 -32.12 -9.29
N SER A 517 -24.98 -32.38 -10.61
CA SER A 517 -25.97 -33.26 -11.24
C SER A 517 -25.86 -34.70 -10.73
N VAL A 518 -24.65 -35.23 -10.52
CA VAL A 518 -24.46 -36.54 -9.87
C VAL A 518 -25.10 -36.56 -8.48
N ARG A 519 -24.78 -35.56 -7.65
CA ARG A 519 -25.29 -35.47 -6.27
C ARG A 519 -26.81 -35.29 -6.21
N ARG A 520 -27.41 -34.69 -7.24
CA ARG A 520 -28.86 -34.52 -7.39
C ARG A 520 -29.57 -35.78 -7.92
N GLY A 521 -28.84 -36.70 -8.54
CA GLY A 521 -29.38 -37.87 -9.23
C GLY A 521 -29.74 -37.62 -10.71
N GLU A 522 -29.34 -36.47 -11.28
CA GLU A 522 -29.52 -36.14 -12.70
C GLU A 522 -28.41 -36.77 -13.56
N PHE A 523 -28.34 -38.10 -13.57
CA PHE A 523 -27.19 -38.81 -14.14
C PHE A 523 -26.99 -38.57 -15.64
N ASP A 524 -28.06 -38.42 -16.42
CA ASP A 524 -27.95 -38.14 -17.86
C ASP A 524 -27.27 -36.80 -18.14
N ARG A 525 -27.66 -35.77 -17.38
CA ARG A 525 -27.09 -34.43 -17.44
C ARG A 525 -25.63 -34.44 -16.96
N ALA A 526 -25.34 -35.19 -15.89
CA ALA A 526 -23.96 -35.36 -15.43
C ALA A 526 -23.06 -35.98 -16.51
N ILE A 527 -23.51 -37.06 -17.17
CA ILE A 527 -22.76 -37.70 -18.25
C ILE A 527 -22.57 -36.76 -19.44
N GLU A 528 -23.58 -35.95 -19.80
CA GLU A 528 -23.47 -34.95 -20.86
C GLU A 528 -22.37 -33.92 -20.56
N HIS A 529 -22.38 -33.33 -19.36
CA HIS A 529 -21.36 -32.36 -18.95
C HIS A 529 -19.97 -33.00 -18.85
N ALA A 530 -19.84 -34.19 -18.26
CA ALA A 530 -18.58 -34.90 -18.17
C ALA A 530 -18.00 -35.24 -19.55
N ASN A 531 -18.84 -35.66 -20.50
CA ASN A 531 -18.41 -35.92 -21.88
C ASN A 531 -17.95 -34.65 -22.60
N ALA A 532 -18.62 -33.52 -22.35
CA ALA A 532 -18.18 -32.24 -22.91
C ALA A 532 -16.80 -31.83 -22.37
N VAL A 533 -16.56 -32.00 -21.06
CA VAL A 533 -15.22 -31.77 -20.47
C VAL A 533 -14.19 -32.71 -21.10
N LEU A 534 -14.49 -34.01 -21.20
CA LEU A 534 -13.58 -35.01 -21.77
C LEU A 534 -13.34 -34.86 -23.28
N ALA A 535 -14.19 -34.13 -24.00
CA ALA A 535 -13.98 -33.80 -25.40
C ALA A 535 -12.94 -32.67 -25.58
N GLU A 536 -12.80 -31.80 -24.58
CA GLU A 536 -11.83 -30.71 -24.55
C GLU A 536 -10.52 -31.13 -23.85
N ASP A 537 -10.63 -31.87 -22.74
CA ASP A 537 -9.54 -32.45 -21.98
C ASP A 537 -9.83 -33.94 -21.70
N ASP A 538 -9.32 -34.81 -22.58
CA ASP A 538 -9.46 -36.27 -22.46
C ASP A 538 -8.67 -36.88 -21.29
N THR A 539 -7.90 -36.05 -20.58
CA THR A 539 -7.15 -36.41 -19.37
C THR A 539 -7.73 -35.82 -18.08
N SER A 540 -8.96 -35.31 -18.11
CA SER A 540 -9.60 -34.82 -16.87
C SER A 540 -9.95 -35.99 -15.94
N ASP A 541 -9.24 -36.09 -14.82
CA ASP A 541 -9.53 -37.07 -13.75
C ASP A 541 -10.91 -36.84 -13.14
N ASP A 542 -11.24 -35.59 -12.83
CA ASP A 542 -12.53 -35.19 -12.26
C ASP A 542 -13.69 -35.59 -13.17
N ALA A 543 -13.63 -35.25 -14.46
CA ALA A 543 -14.70 -35.58 -15.39
C ALA A 543 -14.85 -37.11 -15.57
N THR A 544 -13.73 -37.85 -15.58
CA THR A 544 -13.76 -39.32 -15.64
C THR A 544 -14.41 -39.90 -14.39
N LEU A 545 -14.06 -39.38 -13.21
CA LEU A 545 -14.64 -39.81 -11.93
C LEU A 545 -16.14 -39.49 -11.86
N TYR A 546 -16.55 -38.26 -12.20
CA TYR A 546 -17.95 -37.87 -12.15
C TYR A 546 -18.80 -38.64 -13.15
N ARG A 547 -18.26 -38.98 -14.34
CA ARG A 547 -18.95 -39.86 -15.29
C ARG A 547 -19.10 -41.28 -14.74
N ALA A 548 -18.06 -41.82 -14.10
CA ALA A 548 -18.13 -43.11 -13.43
C ALA A 548 -19.19 -43.13 -12.30
N MET A 549 -19.25 -42.07 -11.48
CA MET A 549 -20.28 -41.89 -10.46
C MET A 549 -21.69 -41.84 -11.06
N ALA A 550 -21.87 -41.12 -12.17
CA ALA A 550 -23.14 -41.06 -12.87
C ALA A 550 -23.57 -42.42 -13.45
N TYR A 551 -22.64 -43.16 -14.08
CA TYR A 551 -22.90 -44.52 -14.56
C TYR A 551 -23.24 -45.47 -13.42
N SER A 552 -22.54 -45.38 -12.29
CA SER A 552 -22.83 -46.15 -11.08
C SER A 552 -24.25 -45.88 -10.57
N GLY A 553 -24.64 -44.60 -10.50
CA GLY A 553 -25.98 -44.17 -10.10
C GLY A 553 -27.09 -44.67 -11.04
N ARG A 554 -26.81 -44.81 -12.33
CA ARG A 554 -27.71 -45.43 -13.33
C ARG A 554 -27.75 -46.96 -13.27
N GLY A 555 -26.86 -47.59 -12.51
CA GLY A 555 -26.69 -49.06 -12.50
C GLY A 555 -25.87 -49.60 -13.67
N GLU A 556 -25.21 -48.74 -14.45
CA GLU A 556 -24.36 -49.12 -15.57
C GLU A 556 -22.95 -49.46 -15.10
N HIS A 557 -22.86 -50.50 -14.26
CA HIS A 557 -21.65 -50.85 -13.52
C HIS A 557 -20.43 -51.14 -14.40
N GLU A 558 -20.61 -51.76 -15.57
CA GLU A 558 -19.51 -52.02 -16.51
C GLU A 558 -18.90 -50.73 -17.08
N ALA A 559 -19.74 -49.73 -17.40
CA ALA A 559 -19.27 -48.44 -17.89
C ALA A 559 -18.53 -47.67 -16.78
N ALA A 560 -19.09 -47.66 -15.57
CA ALA A 560 -18.44 -47.09 -14.39
C ALA A 560 -17.07 -47.74 -14.12
N LEU A 561 -16.98 -49.08 -14.12
CA LEU A 561 -15.73 -49.80 -13.93
C LEU A 561 -14.71 -49.54 -15.05
N SER A 562 -15.17 -49.32 -16.27
CA SER A 562 -14.29 -48.93 -17.38
C SER A 562 -13.65 -47.57 -17.15
N ASP A 563 -14.44 -46.57 -16.74
CA ASP A 563 -13.94 -45.22 -16.44
C ASP A 563 -13.01 -45.23 -15.22
N LEU A 564 -13.35 -45.96 -14.14
CA LEU A 564 -12.46 -46.13 -13.00
C LEU A 564 -11.16 -46.84 -13.37
N ARG A 565 -11.20 -47.84 -14.26
CA ARG A 565 -9.97 -48.47 -14.76
C ARG A 565 -9.09 -47.48 -15.50
N ALA A 566 -9.67 -46.67 -16.38
CA ALA A 566 -8.93 -45.65 -17.12
C ALA A 566 -8.32 -44.60 -16.16
N LEU A 567 -9.08 -44.13 -15.19
CA LEU A 567 -8.63 -43.21 -14.15
C LEU A 567 -7.46 -43.81 -13.34
N LEU A 568 -7.64 -44.98 -12.72
CA LEU A 568 -6.65 -45.56 -11.81
C LEU A 568 -5.40 -46.10 -12.52
N THR A 569 -5.50 -46.46 -13.80
CA THR A 569 -4.33 -46.81 -14.61
C THR A 569 -3.45 -45.58 -14.86
N ARG A 570 -4.08 -44.41 -15.04
CA ARG A 570 -3.39 -43.15 -15.34
C ARG A 570 -2.92 -42.42 -14.08
N ASN A 571 -3.75 -42.42 -13.05
CA ASN A 571 -3.53 -41.80 -11.76
C ASN A 571 -3.90 -42.78 -10.63
N PRO A 572 -2.95 -43.63 -10.18
CA PRO A 572 -3.18 -44.55 -9.08
C PRO A 572 -3.53 -43.87 -7.75
N ASP A 573 -3.06 -42.65 -7.51
CA ASP A 573 -3.32 -41.90 -6.27
C ASP A 573 -4.81 -41.51 -6.13
N ALA A 574 -5.55 -41.47 -7.24
CA ALA A 574 -6.98 -41.25 -7.27
C ALA A 574 -7.80 -42.38 -6.61
N LEU A 575 -7.18 -43.51 -6.24
CA LEU A 575 -7.85 -44.59 -5.51
C LEU A 575 -8.52 -44.07 -4.23
N THR A 576 -7.86 -43.15 -3.53
CA THR A 576 -8.44 -42.50 -2.33
C THR A 576 -9.76 -41.79 -2.64
N TRP A 577 -9.84 -41.04 -3.74
CA TRP A 577 -11.06 -40.36 -4.17
C TRP A 577 -12.19 -41.34 -4.53
N VAL A 578 -11.84 -42.45 -5.19
CA VAL A 578 -12.79 -43.52 -5.56
C VAL A 578 -13.35 -44.23 -4.32
N GLU A 579 -12.51 -44.46 -3.31
CA GLU A 579 -12.89 -45.07 -2.03
C GLU A 579 -13.68 -44.12 -1.10
N GLU A 580 -13.54 -42.81 -1.27
CA GLU A 580 -14.28 -41.82 -0.49
C GLU A 580 -15.62 -41.41 -1.13
N ALA A 581 -15.78 -41.56 -2.45
CA ALA A 581 -16.99 -41.15 -3.18
C ALA A 581 -18.23 -42.01 -2.84
N PRO A 582 -19.25 -41.49 -2.12
CA PRO A 582 -20.41 -42.28 -1.69
C PRO A 582 -21.27 -42.79 -2.86
N GLU A 583 -21.24 -42.12 -4.01
CA GLU A 583 -21.97 -42.50 -5.22
C GLU A 583 -21.44 -43.78 -5.88
N LEU A 584 -20.25 -44.23 -5.48
CA LEU A 584 -19.63 -45.48 -5.94
C LEU A 584 -19.84 -46.64 -4.96
N GLU A 585 -20.54 -46.44 -3.84
CA GLU A 585 -20.74 -47.49 -2.82
C GLU A 585 -21.40 -48.76 -3.38
N SER A 586 -22.38 -48.60 -4.28
CA SER A 586 -23.03 -49.73 -4.94
C SER A 586 -22.08 -50.55 -5.81
N LEU A 587 -21.06 -49.90 -6.38
CA LEU A 587 -20.06 -50.50 -7.24
C LEU A 587 -19.03 -51.33 -6.45
N ARG A 588 -18.69 -50.90 -5.23
CA ARG A 588 -17.70 -51.58 -4.36
C ARG A 588 -18.07 -53.01 -3.99
N THR A 589 -19.38 -53.30 -3.99
CA THR A 589 -19.90 -54.64 -3.72
C THR A 589 -19.81 -55.59 -4.92
N GLN A 590 -19.55 -55.07 -6.12
CA GLN A 590 -19.48 -55.85 -7.36
C GLN A 590 -18.14 -56.58 -7.47
N ASP A 591 -18.17 -57.82 -7.99
CA ASP A 591 -16.94 -58.60 -8.21
C ASP A 591 -15.99 -57.93 -9.21
N GLY A 592 -16.54 -57.18 -10.16
CA GLY A 592 -15.77 -56.40 -11.12
C GLY A 592 -14.92 -55.29 -10.48
N TYR A 593 -15.38 -54.70 -9.37
CA TYR A 593 -14.62 -53.70 -8.61
C TYR A 593 -13.46 -54.34 -7.86
N LYS A 594 -13.68 -55.47 -7.19
CA LYS A 594 -12.59 -56.23 -6.53
C LYS A 594 -11.52 -56.63 -7.54
N LYS A 595 -11.94 -57.17 -8.68
CA LYS A 595 -11.04 -57.53 -9.77
C LYS A 595 -10.27 -56.32 -10.31
N LEU A 596 -10.94 -55.17 -10.45
CA LEU A 596 -10.27 -53.93 -10.84
C LEU A 596 -9.12 -53.61 -9.89
N LEU A 597 -9.35 -53.68 -8.57
CA LEU A 597 -8.31 -53.44 -7.56
C LEU A 597 -7.18 -54.49 -7.60
N ASP A 598 -7.52 -55.77 -7.77
CA ASP A 598 -6.53 -56.85 -7.90
C ASP A 598 -5.65 -56.70 -9.16
N ASP A 599 -6.22 -56.13 -10.23
CA ASP A 599 -5.53 -55.89 -11.51
C ASP A 599 -4.69 -54.59 -11.50
N LEU A 600 -4.78 -53.75 -10.45
CA LEU A 600 -3.95 -52.55 -10.34
C LEU A 600 -2.49 -52.95 -10.10
N PRO A 601 -1.52 -52.27 -10.75
CA PRO A 601 -0.11 -52.52 -10.48
C PRO A 601 0.18 -52.28 -8.99
N ALA A 602 0.89 -53.22 -8.34
CA ALA A 602 1.37 -53.05 -6.98
C ALA A 602 2.23 -51.78 -6.93
N TRP A 603 1.70 -50.73 -6.30
CA TRP A 603 2.38 -49.46 -6.17
C TRP A 603 3.40 -49.59 -5.03
N GLU A 604 4.69 -49.64 -5.37
CA GLU A 604 5.76 -49.40 -4.40
C GLU A 604 5.66 -47.95 -3.97
N ASP A 605 5.33 -47.78 -2.69
CA ASP A 605 5.28 -46.54 -1.97
C ASP A 605 6.54 -45.71 -2.22
N GLY A 606 6.36 -44.54 -2.85
CA GLY A 606 7.39 -43.51 -3.01
C GLY A 606 7.84 -42.87 -1.69
N SER A 607 7.58 -43.49 -0.54
CA SER A 607 8.26 -43.19 0.72
C SER A 607 9.58 -43.94 0.78
N GLY A 608 10.59 -43.41 0.08
CA GLY A 608 11.97 -43.58 0.49
C GLY A 608 12.18 -42.94 1.86
N SER A 609 11.71 -43.59 2.93
CA SER A 609 12.31 -43.43 4.25
C SER A 609 13.75 -43.90 4.12
N GLY A 610 14.68 -42.94 4.13
CA GLY A 610 16.09 -43.22 4.28
C GLY A 610 16.33 -43.91 5.62
N GLU A 611 16.31 -45.23 5.61
CA GLU A 611 17.07 -46.06 6.53
C GLU A 611 18.02 -46.88 5.66
N ASP A 612 19.27 -46.39 5.55
CA ASP A 612 20.50 -47.19 5.41
C ASP A 612 21.71 -46.25 5.29
N GLY A 613 22.56 -46.21 6.33
CA GLY A 613 23.92 -45.64 6.29
C GLY A 613 24.28 -44.63 7.36
#